data_AF-M6R5S9-F1
#
_entry.id   AF-M6R5S9-F1
#
_cell.length_a   1.000
_cell.length_b   1.000
_cell.length_c   1.000
_cell.angle_alpha   90.00
_cell.angle_beta   90.00
_cell.angle_gamma   90.00
#
_symmetry.space_group_name_H-M   'P 1'
#
loop_
_entity.id
_entity.type
_entity.pdbx_description
1 polymer ?
#
loop_
_entity_poly.entity_id
_entity_poly.type
_entity_poly.pdbx_seq_one_letter_code
_entity_poly.pdbx_strand_id
1 'polypeptide(L)' 'MVSFVKLKKGIFSSRYADLLLDQCGVFVLPGCDFECEGWIRIGFGETNERFQAGIERWKSLSL' A
#
# COMPACT_ATOMS: atom_id res chain seq x y z
N MET A 1 14.67 -0.01 -3.75
CA MET A 1 14.46 -0.97 -2.63
C MET A 1 12.95 -1.14 -2.44
N VAL A 2 12.46 -2.32 -2.06
CA VAL A 2 11.03 -2.58 -1.81
C VAL A 2 10.85 -3.26 -0.45
N SER A 3 9.70 -3.08 0.18
CA SER A 3 9.33 -3.79 1.42
C SER A 3 7.92 -4.33 1.33
N PHE A 4 7.65 -5.40 2.08
CA PHE A 4 6.33 -5.99 2.22
C PHE A 4 5.76 -5.64 3.59
N VAL A 5 4.57 -5.05 3.60
CA VAL A 5 3.85 -4.70 4.82
C VAL A 5 2.67 -5.65 4.99
N LYS A 6 2.58 -6.25 6.18
CA LYS A 6 1.49 -7.17 6.51
C LYS A 6 0.23 -6.41 6.84
N LEU A 7 -0.87 -6.78 6.20
CA LEU A 7 -2.20 -6.26 6.48
C LEU A 7 -2.83 -6.97 7.68
N LYS A 8 -3.85 -6.33 8.28
CA LYS A 8 -4.66 -6.96 9.33
C LYS A 8 -5.45 -8.14 8.74
N LYS A 9 -5.67 -9.15 9.58
CA LYS A 9 -6.46 -10.34 9.21
C LYS A 9 -7.87 -9.93 8.75
N GLY A 10 -8.31 -10.46 7.61
CA GLY A 10 -9.61 -10.13 7.00
C GLY A 10 -9.58 -8.98 5.99
N ILE A 11 -8.43 -8.34 5.78
CA ILE A 11 -8.23 -7.38 4.69
C ILE A 11 -7.60 -8.10 3.51
N PHE A 12 -8.25 -8.04 2.36
CA PHE A 12 -7.71 -8.55 1.10
C PHE A 12 -6.71 -7.57 0.50
N SER A 13 -5.58 -8.10 0.04
CA SER A 13 -4.46 -7.28 -0.47
C SER A 13 -4.84 -6.45 -1.70
N SER A 14 -5.62 -7.03 -2.63
CA SER A 14 -6.16 -6.35 -3.81
C SER A 14 -7.08 -5.19 -3.44
N ARG A 15 -8.11 -5.46 -2.65
CA ARG A 15 -9.08 -4.44 -2.20
C ARG A 15 -8.40 -3.30 -1.45
N TYR A 16 -7.38 -3.61 -0.64
CA TYR A 16 -6.64 -2.58 0.08
C TYR A 16 -5.79 -1.70 -0.85
N ALA A 17 -5.17 -2.30 -1.86
CA ALA A 17 -4.42 -1.57 -2.88
C ALA A 17 -5.33 -0.65 -3.69
N ASP A 18 -6.51 -1.13 -4.11
CA ASP A 18 -7.51 -0.33 -4.83
C ASP A 18 -7.97 0.87 -3.97
N LEU A 19 -8.29 0.64 -2.70
CA LEU A 19 -8.70 1.72 -1.79
C LEU A 19 -7.63 2.79 -1.58
N LEU A 20 -6.36 2.38 -1.48
CA LEU A 20 -5.24 3.32 -1.38
C LEU A 20 -5.06 4.15 -2.64
N LEU A 21 -5.27 3.55 -3.80
CA LEU A 21 -5.20 4.26 -5.06
C LEU A 21 -6.36 5.25 -5.18
N ASP A 22 -7.59 4.80 -4.92
CA ASP A 22 -8.80 5.58 -5.14
C ASP A 22 -8.99 6.70 -4.11
N GLN A 23 -8.72 6.44 -2.83
CA GLN A 23 -8.98 7.40 -1.75
C GLN A 23 -7.77 8.26 -1.40
N CYS A 24 -6.56 7.73 -1.55
CA CYS A 24 -5.33 8.39 -1.12
C CYS A 24 -4.43 8.79 -2.30
N GLY A 25 -4.69 8.31 -3.52
CA GLY A 25 -3.79 8.50 -4.66
C GLY A 25 -2.43 7.85 -4.42
N VAL A 26 -2.40 6.74 -3.68
CA VAL A 26 -1.19 5.99 -3.31
C VAL A 26 -1.20 4.66 -4.05
N PHE A 27 -0.22 4.46 -4.92
CA PHE A 27 -0.07 3.22 -5.67
C PHE A 27 0.81 2.23 -4.91
N VAL A 28 0.25 1.08 -4.56
CA VAL A 28 0.95 -0.08 -3.97
C VAL A 28 0.58 -1.33 -4.75
N LEU A 29 1.42 -2.37 -4.66
CA LEU A 29 1.12 -3.63 -5.32
C LEU A 29 0.55 -4.63 -4.31
N PRO A 30 -0.53 -5.34 -4.67
CA PRO A 30 -1.14 -6.31 -3.78
C PRO A 30 -0.24 -7.54 -3.65
N GLY A 31 -0.20 -8.11 -2.45
CA GLY A 31 0.58 -9.31 -2.16
C GLY A 31 0.04 -10.57 -2.84
N CYS A 32 -1.22 -10.59 -3.28
CA CYS A 32 -1.80 -11.71 -4.02
C CYS A 32 -0.99 -12.07 -5.28
N ASP A 33 -0.46 -11.07 -5.97
CA ASP A 33 0.33 -11.25 -7.20
C ASP A 33 1.68 -11.93 -6.93
N PHE A 34 2.07 -12.07 -5.66
CA PHE A 34 3.29 -12.70 -5.18
C PHE A 34 3.01 -13.91 -4.28
N GLU A 35 1.81 -14.49 -4.36
CA GLU A 35 1.35 -15.61 -3.50
C GLU A 35 1.39 -15.27 -1.98
N CYS A 36 1.40 -13.98 -1.64
CA CYS A 36 1.52 -13.44 -0.29
C CYS A 36 0.24 -12.68 0.11
N GLU A 37 -0.90 -13.36 0.07
CA GLU A 37 -2.18 -12.73 0.42
C GLU A 37 -2.17 -12.15 1.85
N GLY A 38 -2.80 -10.98 2.02
CA GLY A 38 -2.72 -10.21 3.27
C GLY A 38 -1.42 -9.43 3.45
N TRP A 39 -0.64 -9.23 2.38
CA TRP A 39 0.50 -8.31 2.35
C TRP A 39 0.35 -7.30 1.22
N ILE A 40 1.07 -6.20 1.30
CA ILE A 40 1.22 -5.22 0.23
C ILE A 40 2.68 -4.87 0.05
N ARG A 41 3.07 -4.57 -1.20
CA ARG A 41 4.44 -4.21 -1.55
C ARG A 41 4.55 -2.70 -1.75
N ILE A 42 5.45 -2.09 -0.98
CA ILE A 42 5.79 -0.67 -1.06
C ILE A 42 7.16 -0.52 -1.72
N GLY A 43 7.26 0.37 -2.71
CA GLY A 43 8.52 0.76 -3.32
C GLY A 43 9.08 2.05 -2.72
N PHE A 44 10.37 2.04 -2.39
CA PHE A 44 11.13 3.23 -1.97
C PHE A 44 11.92 3.83 -3.15
N GLY A 45 11.36 3.77 -4.36
CA GLY A 45 12.04 4.22 -5.59
C GLY A 45 11.94 5.72 -5.85
N GLU A 46 11.06 6.42 -5.13
CA GLU A 46 10.83 7.86 -5.26
C GLU A 46 11.68 8.67 -4.27
N THR A 47 11.69 9.99 -4.45
CA THR A 47 12.38 10.89 -3.51
C THR A 47 11.74 10.82 -2.12
N ASN A 48 12.52 11.15 -1.08
CA ASN A 48 12.05 11.12 0.30
C ASN A 48 10.81 12.01 0.52
N GLU A 49 10.73 13.15 -0.17
CA GLU A 49 9.63 14.10 -0.06
C GLU A 49 8.33 13.50 -0.62
N ARG A 50 8.39 12.86 -1.78
CA ARG A 50 7.23 12.18 -2.39
C ARG A 50 6.80 10.96 -1.59
N PHE A 51 7.77 10.21 -1.07
CA PHE A 51 7.50 9.08 -0.19
C PHE A 51 6.76 9.54 1.07
N GLN A 52 7.26 10.57 1.75
CA GLN A 52 6.61 11.13 2.94
C GLN A 52 5.20 11.64 2.62
N ALA A 53 5.03 12.36 1.50
CA ALA A 53 3.72 12.83 1.06
C ALA A 53 2.74 11.69 0.72
N GLY A 54 3.23 10.56 0.23
CA GLY A 54 2.44 9.33 0.06
C GLY A 54 2.00 8.73 1.39
N ILE A 55 2.90 8.66 2.37
CA ILE A 55 2.59 8.16 3.72
C ILE A 55 1.58 9.06 4.45
N GLU A 56 1.69 10.39 4.35
CA GLU A 56 0.70 11.28 4.96
C GLU A 56 -0.69 11.13 4.33
N ARG A 57 -0.77 10.93 3.01
CA ARG A 57 -2.04 10.61 2.34
C ARG A 57 -2.58 9.25 2.72
N TRP A 58 -1.71 8.26 2.90
CA TRP A 58 -2.13 6.94 3.38
C TRP A 58 -2.82 7.05 4.75
N LYS A 59 -2.28 7.84 5.68
CA LYS A 59 -2.89 8.01 7.01
C LYS A 59 -4.34 8.54 6.99
N SER A 60 -4.77 9.18 5.90
CA SER A 60 -6.17 9.63 5.76
C SER A 60 -7.13 8.51 5.34
N LEU A 61 -6.63 7.30 5.04
CA LEU A 61 -7.46 6.15 4.71
C LEU A 61 -8.29 5.73 5.94
N SER A 62 -9.62 5.85 5.83
CA SER A 62 -10.57 5.30 6.80
C SER A 62 -11.17 3.99 6.27
N LEU A 63 -10.99 2.91 7.02
CA LEU A 63 -11.43 1.54 6.69
C LEU A 63 -12.47 1.02 7.69
#